data_AF-A0A562GJY5-F1
#
_entry.id   AF-A0A562GJY5-F1
#
_cell.length_a   1.000
_cell.length_b   1.000
_cell.length_c   1.000
_cell.angle_alpha   90.00
_cell.angle_beta   90.00
_cell.angle_gamma   90.00
#
_symmetry.space_group_name_H-M   'P 1'
#
loop_
_entity.id
_entity.type
_entity.pdbx_description
1 polymer ?
#
loop_
_entity_poly.entity_id
_entity_poly.type
_entity_poly.pdbx_seq_one_letter_code
_entity_poly.pdbx_strand_id
1 'polypeptide(L)'
;MKIRQDFVTNSSSTSFIISMKDDLNKERFLKDIGIEGPSPVSRLFEELYEAVEQNKQDIIEYMKESRTSYRSVAEFLQTEHYDEETVKTIEKLLAENRKVYYGNLRSDGYSAAEVYFCSESFLICEDNLYFNGKIGGW
;
A
#
# COMPACT_ATOMS: atom_id res chain seq x y z
N MET A 1 -30.03 -16.24 -15.31
CA MET A 1 -29.02 -15.27 -14.84
C MET A 1 -29.14 -14.01 -15.70
N LYS A 2 -29.42 -12.85 -15.11
CA LYS A 2 -29.45 -11.55 -15.80
C LYS A 2 -28.27 -10.74 -15.28
N ILE A 3 -27.27 -10.51 -16.12
CA ILE A 3 -26.13 -9.66 -15.79
C ILE A 3 -26.55 -8.23 -16.12
N ARG A 4 -26.64 -7.36 -15.11
CA ARG A 4 -26.79 -5.92 -15.31
C ARG A 4 -25.39 -5.35 -15.54
N GLN A 5 -25.19 -4.71 -16.68
CA GLN A 5 -23.98 -3.96 -17.01
C GLN A 5 -24.11 -2.52 -16.51
N ASP A 6 -24.38 -2.36 -15.21
CA ASP A 6 -24.15 -1.07 -14.59
C ASP A 6 -22.63 -0.97 -14.36
N PHE A 7 -21.99 0.10 -14.83
CA PHE A 7 -20.53 0.25 -14.86
C PHE A 7 -19.93 0.08 -13.45
N VAL A 8 -19.37 -1.09 -13.18
CA VAL A 8 -18.42 -1.28 -12.09
C VAL A 8 -17.07 -0.83 -12.62
N THR A 9 -16.67 0.40 -12.30
CA THR A 9 -15.27 0.81 -12.45
C THR A 9 -14.49 0.10 -11.35
N ASN A 10 -14.10 -1.16 -11.55
CA ASN A 10 -13.04 -1.68 -10.72
C ASN A 10 -11.79 -0.88 -11.09
N SER A 11 -11.23 -0.12 -10.16
CA SER A 11 -9.88 0.37 -10.34
C SER A 11 -9.01 -0.86 -10.56
N SER A 12 -8.30 -0.94 -11.69
CA SER A 12 -7.47 -2.09 -12.03
C SER A 12 -6.28 -2.27 -11.07
N SER A 13 -6.09 -1.30 -10.18
CA SER A 13 -5.05 -1.28 -9.16
C SER A 13 -5.45 -0.41 -7.96
N THR A 14 -4.90 -0.74 -6.81
CA THR A 14 -4.90 0.12 -5.62
C THR A 14 -3.48 0.45 -5.24
N SER A 15 -3.19 1.74 -5.15
CA SER A 15 -1.92 2.24 -4.67
C SER A 15 -1.81 2.07 -3.17
N PHE A 16 -0.58 1.87 -2.68
CA PHE A 16 -0.32 1.77 -1.26
C PHE A 16 0.95 2.52 -0.87
N ILE A 17 1.00 2.92 0.39
CA ILE A 17 2.17 3.43 1.08
C ILE A 17 2.47 2.52 2.26
N ILE A 18 3.72 2.06 2.39
CA ILE A 18 4.16 1.24 3.52
C ILE A 18 5.47 1.76 4.12
N SER A 19 5.56 1.76 5.45
CA SER A 19 6.77 2.06 6.19
C SER A 19 6.87 1.18 7.43
N MET A 20 8.04 0.57 7.62
CA MET A 20 8.40 -0.14 8.85
C MET A 20 9.55 0.59 9.57
N LYS A 21 9.64 0.47 10.90
CA LYS A 21 10.73 1.10 11.67
C LYS A 21 12.07 0.47 11.33
N ASP A 22 12.05 -0.84 11.13
CA ASP A 22 13.17 -1.64 10.63
C ASP A 22 12.92 -2.02 9.16
N ASP A 23 13.87 -2.72 8.54
CA ASP A 23 13.67 -3.26 7.18
C ASP A 23 12.43 -4.16 7.11
N LEU A 24 11.75 -4.14 5.96
CA LEU A 24 10.54 -4.93 5.74
C LEU A 24 10.85 -6.41 5.94
N ASN A 25 10.17 -7.04 6.90
CA ASN A 25 10.37 -8.43 7.27
C ASN A 25 9.02 -9.11 7.44
N LYS A 26 8.86 -10.28 6.81
CA LYS A 26 7.60 -11.01 6.80
C LYS A 26 7.07 -11.33 8.20
N GLU A 27 7.90 -11.85 9.09
CA GLU A 27 7.48 -12.24 10.45
C GLU A 27 7.01 -11.02 11.25
N ARG A 28 7.72 -9.89 11.13
CA ARG A 28 7.33 -8.65 11.79
C ARG A 28 6.07 -8.06 11.20
N PHE A 29 5.96 -8.04 9.87
CA PHE A 29 4.75 -7.60 9.18
C PHE A 29 3.54 -8.39 9.67
N LEU A 30 3.60 -9.73 9.64
CA LEU A 30 2.53 -10.60 10.10
C LEU A 30 2.18 -10.37 11.58
N LYS A 31 3.20 -10.18 12.42
CA LYS A 31 2.98 -9.88 13.84
C LYS A 31 2.29 -8.53 14.04
N ASP A 32 2.74 -7.48 13.34
CA ASP A 32 2.19 -6.13 13.47
C ASP A 32 0.73 -6.08 12.99
N ILE A 33 0.33 -6.89 12.01
CA ILE A 33 -1.08 -7.02 11.59
C ILE A 33 -1.90 -7.99 12.47
N GLY A 34 -1.32 -8.57 13.52
CA GLY A 34 -2.00 -9.44 14.48
C GLY A 34 -2.17 -10.90 14.06
N ILE A 35 -1.37 -11.39 13.11
CA ILE A 35 -1.40 -12.80 12.68
C ILE A 35 -0.47 -13.63 13.58
N GLU A 36 -1.08 -14.58 14.30
CA GLU A 36 -0.38 -15.53 15.17
C GLU A 36 -0.51 -16.96 14.62
N GLY A 37 0.63 -17.54 14.24
CA GLY A 37 0.72 -18.95 13.83
C GLY A 37 0.06 -19.28 12.48
N PRO A 38 0.20 -20.56 12.04
CA PRO A 38 -0.29 -20.98 10.73
C PRO A 38 -1.82 -21.08 10.68
N SER A 39 -2.43 -20.41 9.71
CA SER A 39 -3.86 -20.51 9.41
C SER A 39 -4.14 -20.15 7.94
N PRO A 40 -5.34 -20.43 7.40
CA PRO A 40 -5.72 -19.93 6.08
C PRO A 40 -5.60 -18.40 5.96
N VAL A 41 -5.83 -17.67 7.06
CA VAL A 41 -5.67 -16.21 7.13
C VAL A 41 -4.19 -15.83 7.12
N SER A 42 -3.32 -16.56 7.83
CA SER A 42 -1.88 -16.28 7.80
C SER A 42 -1.32 -16.39 6.38
N ARG A 43 -1.74 -17.42 5.64
CA ARG A 43 -1.35 -17.62 4.24
C ARG A 43 -1.79 -16.45 3.35
N LEU A 44 -3.00 -15.91 3.55
CA LEU A 44 -3.48 -14.74 2.81
C LEU A 44 -2.58 -13.53 3.03
N PHE A 45 -2.16 -13.27 4.27
CA PHE A 45 -1.28 -12.14 4.57
C PHE A 45 0.19 -12.38 4.21
N GLU A 46 0.64 -13.63 4.18
CA GLU A 46 1.93 -14.00 3.60
C GLU A 46 1.95 -13.69 2.09
N GLU A 47 0.89 -14.04 1.37
CA GLU A 47 0.72 -13.71 -0.05
C GLU A 47 0.60 -12.20 -0.28
N LEU A 48 -0.05 -11.44 0.63
CA LEU A 48 -0.08 -9.98 0.58
C LEU A 48 1.32 -9.39 0.78
N TYR A 49 2.07 -9.90 1.76
CA TYR A 49 3.44 -9.46 2.02
C TYR A 49 4.31 -9.65 0.77
N GLU A 50 4.22 -10.82 0.12
CA GLU A 50 4.98 -11.09 -1.10
C GLU A 50 4.59 -10.15 -2.25
N ALA A 51 3.30 -9.86 -2.42
CA ALA A 51 2.83 -8.88 -3.41
C ALA A 51 3.35 -7.46 -3.11
N VAL A 52 3.33 -7.04 -1.84
CA VAL A 52 3.92 -5.75 -1.43
C VAL A 52 5.42 -5.74 -1.69
N GLU A 53 6.13 -6.80 -1.33
CA GLU A 53 7.58 -6.90 -1.50
C GLU A 53 8.00 -6.75 -2.97
N GLN A 54 7.24 -7.34 -3.88
CA GLN A 54 7.48 -7.31 -5.33
C GLN A 54 7.09 -5.97 -5.98
N ASN A 55 6.04 -5.31 -5.48
CA ASN A 55 5.46 -4.11 -6.12
C ASN A 55 5.85 -2.79 -5.44
N LYS A 56 6.56 -2.81 -4.31
CA LYS A 56 7.01 -1.60 -3.62
C LYS A 56 8.29 -1.04 -4.24
N GLN A 57 8.41 0.27 -4.20
CA GLN A 57 9.61 1.02 -4.53
C GLN A 57 9.80 2.14 -3.50
N ASP A 58 11.05 2.56 -3.24
CA ASP A 58 11.28 3.72 -2.38
C ASP A 58 10.54 4.94 -2.95
N ILE A 59 9.80 5.68 -2.11
CA ILE A 59 8.92 6.75 -2.59
C ILE A 59 9.70 7.86 -3.32
N ILE A 60 10.93 8.14 -2.90
CA ILE A 60 11.77 9.18 -3.53
C ILE A 60 12.30 8.68 -4.87
N GLU A 61 12.68 7.40 -4.96
CA GLU A 61 13.08 6.79 -6.24
C GLU A 61 11.90 6.73 -7.21
N TYR A 62 10.74 6.29 -6.75
CA TYR A 62 9.51 6.22 -7.55
C TYR A 62 9.16 7.58 -8.17
N MET A 63 9.23 8.65 -7.36
CA MET A 63 8.99 10.02 -7.85
C MET A 63 10.02 10.48 -8.89
N LYS A 64 11.30 10.09 -8.76
CA LYS A 64 12.36 10.45 -9.72
C LYS A 64 12.21 9.75 -11.06
N GLU A 65 11.70 8.51 -11.04
CA GLU A 65 11.48 7.70 -12.24
C GLU A 65 10.13 8.00 -12.91
N SER A 66 9.22 8.66 -12.19
CA SER A 66 7.95 9.12 -12.75
C SER A 66 8.18 10.08 -13.92
N ARG A 67 7.28 10.00 -14.91
CA ARG A 67 7.24 10.94 -16.05
C ARG A 67 6.82 12.35 -15.60
N THR A 68 6.19 12.46 -14.45
CA THR A 68 5.76 13.72 -13.86
C THR A 68 6.85 14.22 -12.91
N SER A 69 7.24 15.48 -13.06
CA SER A 69 8.20 16.11 -12.15
C SER A 69 7.45 16.66 -10.94
N TYR A 70 7.62 16.01 -9.79
CA TYR A 70 7.12 16.46 -8.50
C TYR A 70 8.20 17.25 -7.76
N ARG A 71 7.84 18.35 -7.10
CA ARG A 71 8.76 19.17 -6.29
C ARG A 71 8.93 18.63 -4.88
N SER A 72 7.98 17.85 -4.39
CA SER A 72 7.96 17.31 -3.04
C SER A 72 7.11 16.04 -2.94
N VAL A 73 7.31 15.25 -1.87
CA VAL A 73 6.48 14.07 -1.57
C VAL A 73 5.03 14.48 -1.33
N ALA A 74 4.79 15.64 -0.71
CA ALA A 74 3.44 16.16 -0.50
C ALA A 74 2.70 16.40 -1.82
N GLU A 75 3.34 17.06 -2.79
CA GLU A 75 2.75 17.30 -4.11
C GLU A 75 2.44 15.99 -4.85
N PHE A 76 3.36 15.01 -4.77
CA PHE A 76 3.14 13.68 -5.31
C PHE A 76 1.90 13.01 -4.69
N LEU A 77 1.86 12.90 -3.35
CA LEU A 77 0.76 12.24 -2.65
C LEU A 77 -0.58 12.93 -2.86
N GLN A 78 -0.61 14.26 -2.93
CA GLN A 78 -1.82 15.02 -3.27
C GLN A 78 -2.30 14.76 -4.71
N THR A 79 -1.37 14.58 -5.65
CA THR A 79 -1.68 14.20 -7.04
C THR A 79 -2.25 12.79 -7.13
N GLU A 80 -1.76 11.88 -6.28
CA GLU A 80 -2.31 10.54 -6.08
C GLU A 80 -3.56 10.52 -5.17
N HIS A 81 -4.15 11.70 -4.90
CA HIS A 81 -5.41 11.88 -4.16
C HIS A 81 -5.40 11.46 -2.68
N TYR A 82 -4.23 11.35 -2.04
CA TYR A 82 -4.16 11.12 -0.60
C TYR A 82 -4.58 12.36 0.19
N ASP A 83 -5.24 12.14 1.33
CA ASP A 83 -5.67 13.20 2.23
C ASP A 83 -4.49 13.91 2.94
N GLU A 84 -4.75 15.11 3.46
CA GLU A 84 -3.72 15.92 4.15
C GLU A 84 -3.14 15.21 5.39
N GLU A 85 -3.91 14.35 6.05
CA GLU A 85 -3.46 13.62 7.24
C GLU A 85 -2.40 12.58 6.85
N THR A 86 -2.64 11.86 5.76
CA THR A 86 -1.69 10.92 5.15
C THR A 86 -0.42 11.65 4.74
N VAL A 87 -0.54 12.79 4.06
CA VAL A 87 0.61 13.60 3.65
C VAL A 87 1.46 13.99 4.86
N LYS A 88 0.85 14.57 5.90
CA LYS A 88 1.55 14.95 7.14
C LYS A 88 2.22 13.76 7.83
N THR A 89 1.56 12.61 7.81
CA THR A 89 2.12 11.37 8.38
C THR A 89 3.36 10.93 7.62
N ILE A 90 3.32 10.92 6.29
CA ILE A 90 4.47 10.54 5.47
C ILE A 90 5.63 11.53 5.62
N GLU A 91 5.36 12.83 5.62
CA GLU A 91 6.40 13.84 5.86
C GLU A 91 7.08 13.65 7.24
N LYS A 92 6.30 13.34 8.27
CA LYS A 92 6.83 13.04 9.60
C LYS A 92 7.71 11.78 9.59
N LEU A 93 7.26 10.70 8.97
CA LEU A 93 8.03 9.45 8.87
C LEU A 93 9.38 9.68 8.15
N LEU A 94 9.37 10.45 7.06
CA LEU A 94 10.57 10.82 6.32
C LEU A 94 11.50 11.71 7.14
N ALA A 95 10.96 12.69 7.89
CA ALA A 95 11.73 13.55 8.79
C ALA A 95 12.38 12.76 9.94
N GLU A 96 11.80 11.63 10.34
CA GLU A 96 12.34 10.67 11.30
C GLU A 96 13.36 9.69 10.67
N ASN A 97 13.78 9.91 9.41
CA ASN A 97 14.65 9.03 8.62
C ASN A 97 14.12 7.59 8.45
N ARG A 98 12.80 7.39 8.52
CA ARG A 98 12.20 6.10 8.18
C ARG A 98 12.12 5.93 6.67
N LYS A 99 12.34 4.70 6.20
CA LYS A 99 12.09 4.35 4.80
C LYS A 99 10.59 4.32 4.54
N VAL A 100 10.17 4.92 3.44
CA VAL A 100 8.78 4.93 2.99
C VAL A 100 8.75 4.38 1.57
N TYR A 101 7.91 3.39 1.36
CA TYR A 101 7.74 2.76 0.06
C TYR A 101 6.36 3.07 -0.51
N TYR A 102 6.30 3.22 -1.82
CA TYR A 102 5.09 3.37 -2.62
C TYR A 102 4.98 2.21 -3.60
N GLY A 103 3.76 1.75 -3.87
CA GLY A 103 3.52 0.67 -4.82
C GLY A 103 2.07 0.55 -5.21
N ASN A 104 1.76 -0.47 -6.02
CA ASN A 104 0.40 -0.75 -6.46
C ASN A 104 0.12 -2.26 -6.38
N LEU A 105 -1.04 -2.63 -5.84
CA LEU A 105 -1.62 -3.96 -5.95
C LEU A 105 -2.54 -3.99 -7.16
N ARG A 106 -2.59 -5.12 -7.89
CA ARG A 106 -3.34 -5.20 -9.15
C ARG A 106 -4.41 -6.29 -9.16
N SER A 107 -5.49 -6.03 -9.89
CA SER A 107 -6.57 -7.01 -10.07
C SER A 107 -6.20 -8.19 -10.96
N ASP A 108 -5.11 -8.05 -11.74
CA ASP A 108 -4.45 -9.11 -12.51
C ASP A 108 -3.18 -9.64 -11.81
N GLY A 109 -3.06 -9.38 -10.51
CA GLY A 109 -1.98 -9.84 -9.65
C GLY A 109 -1.83 -11.36 -9.58
N TYR A 110 -0.64 -11.82 -9.16
CA TYR A 110 -0.31 -13.25 -9.18
C TYR A 110 -1.00 -14.03 -8.04
N SER A 111 -1.23 -13.39 -6.90
CA SER A 111 -1.81 -14.02 -5.72
C SER A 111 -3.27 -13.65 -5.50
N ALA A 112 -4.02 -14.54 -4.86
CA ALA A 112 -5.41 -14.24 -4.48
C ALA A 112 -5.48 -13.07 -3.48
N ALA A 113 -4.46 -12.93 -2.62
CA ALA A 113 -4.32 -11.81 -1.73
C ALA A 113 -4.22 -10.47 -2.48
N GLU A 114 -3.36 -10.37 -3.49
CA GLU A 114 -3.20 -9.13 -4.25
C GLU A 114 -4.52 -8.72 -4.92
N VAL A 115 -5.20 -9.65 -5.58
CA VAL A 115 -6.49 -9.42 -6.24
C VAL A 115 -7.59 -9.02 -5.24
N TYR A 116 -7.55 -9.59 -4.03
CA TYR A 116 -8.48 -9.22 -2.97
C TYR A 116 -8.19 -7.80 -2.45
N PHE A 117 -6.98 -7.56 -1.96
CA PHE A 117 -6.60 -6.29 -1.34
C PHE A 117 -6.53 -5.13 -2.33
N CYS A 118 -6.39 -5.37 -3.64
CA CYS A 118 -6.50 -4.31 -4.64
C CYS A 118 -7.93 -3.75 -4.75
N SER A 119 -8.93 -4.45 -4.22
CA SER A 119 -10.33 -4.06 -4.24
C SER A 119 -10.81 -3.49 -2.89
N GLU A 120 -9.93 -3.51 -1.88
CA GLU A 120 -10.24 -3.10 -0.51
C GLU A 120 -9.53 -1.79 -0.16
N SER A 121 -10.12 -1.04 0.78
CA SER A 121 -9.50 0.15 1.36
C SER A 121 -9.10 -0.17 2.80
N PHE A 122 -7.82 0.03 3.12
CA PHE A 122 -7.28 -0.34 4.43
C PHE A 122 -6.26 0.66 4.94
N LEU A 123 -6.20 0.82 6.26
CA LEU A 123 -5.17 1.57 6.96
C LEU A 123 -4.81 0.82 8.24
N ILE A 124 -3.53 0.51 8.38
CA ILE A 124 -2.94 -0.12 9.55
C ILE A 124 -1.89 0.84 10.11
N CYS A 125 -2.10 1.28 11.34
CA CYS A 125 -1.25 2.24 12.04
C CYS A 125 -0.83 1.64 13.38
N GLU A 126 0.23 0.87 13.36
CA GLU A 126 0.84 0.28 14.54
C GLU A 126 2.17 0.97 14.86
N ASP A 127 2.69 0.76 16.06
CA ASP A 127 3.94 1.39 16.49
C ASP A 127 5.10 1.17 15.52
N ASN A 128 5.15 0.00 14.87
CA ASN A 128 6.24 -0.37 13.95
C ASN A 128 5.85 -0.30 12.47
N LEU A 129 4.55 -0.33 12.16
CA LEU A 129 4.02 -0.48 10.81
C LEU A 129 3.04 0.64 10.50
N TYR A 130 3.33 1.39 9.45
CA TYR A 130 2.34 2.21 8.77
C TYR A 130 2.07 1.57 7.41
N PHE A 131 0.84 1.13 7.15
CA PHE A 131 0.44 0.56 5.88
C PHE A 131 -0.91 1.12 5.45
N ASN A 132 -0.88 1.94 4.42
CA ASN A 132 -2.04 2.67 3.93
C ASN A 132 -2.32 2.27 2.47
N GLY A 133 -3.40 1.54 2.26
CA GLY A 133 -3.99 1.27 0.94
C GLY A 133 -5.36 1.94 0.78
N LYS A 134 -5.62 3.02 1.53
CA LYS A 134 -6.79 3.85 1.29
C LYS A 134 -6.65 4.44 -0.09
N ILE A 135 -7.53 4.02 -0.99
CA ILE A 135 -7.78 4.72 -2.24
C ILE A 135 -8.02 6.18 -1.86
N GLY A 136 -7.20 7.09 -2.39
CA GLY A 136 -7.54 8.49 -2.49
C GLY A 136 -8.84 8.59 -3.30
N GLY A 137 -9.96 8.46 -2.60
CA GLY A 137 -11.28 8.40 -3.20
C GLY A 137 -11.52 9.66 -4.02
N TRP A 138 -11.98 9.45 -5.24
CA TRP A 138 -12.51 10.45 -6.17
C TRP A 138 -13.30 11.58 -5.50
#